data_AF-A0A383TD79-F1
#
_entry.id   AF-A0A383TD79-F1
#
_cell.length_a   1.000
_cell.length_b   1.000
_cell.length_c   1.000
_cell.angle_alpha   90.00
_cell.angle_beta   90.00
_cell.angle_gamma   90.00
#
_symmetry.space_group_name_H-M   'P 1'
#
loop_
_entity.id
_entity.type
_entity.pdbx_description
1 polymer ?
#
loop_
_entity_poly.entity_id
_entity_poly.type
_entity_poly.pdbx_seq_one_letter_code
_entity_poly.pdbx_strand_id
1 'polypeptide(L)'
;MEKRRIEYINTSLSKFDFIRIDNPHNLMIETNFEFQVRDDDYTSVRIIGTLNLADVGEKENPEIKNEMLTLVMESYFKIDNDKGNLELEELDEDVRLFMINKNLGELSLLVSNMTDKAYGTPIVLQNVLTEQL
;
A
#
# COMPACT_ATOMS: atom_id res chain seq x y z
N MET A 1 -25.32 -16.59 0.14
CA MET A 1 -24.11 -16.39 0.96
C MET A 1 -24.29 -15.11 1.73
N GLU A 2 -24.26 -15.14 3.05
CA GLU A 2 -24.27 -13.91 3.86
C GLU A 2 -22.96 -13.15 3.59
N LYS A 3 -23.07 -11.83 3.38
CA LYS A 3 -21.91 -10.96 3.14
C LYS A 3 -21.14 -10.82 4.45
N ARG A 4 -19.87 -11.24 4.47
CA ARG A 4 -18.97 -10.96 5.60
C ARG A 4 -18.86 -9.45 5.79
N ARG A 5 -18.97 -8.99 7.02
CA ARG A 5 -18.79 -7.58 7.36
C ARG A 5 -17.31 -7.30 7.61
N ILE A 6 -16.74 -6.39 6.82
CA ILE A 6 -15.38 -5.90 7.01
C ILE A 6 -15.47 -4.51 7.63
N GLU A 7 -14.78 -4.29 8.73
CA GLU A 7 -14.68 -3.00 9.40
C GLU A 7 -13.23 -2.53 9.36
N TYR A 8 -12.98 -1.36 8.77
CA TYR A 8 -11.69 -0.70 8.86
C TYR A 8 -11.53 -0.10 10.26
N ILE A 9 -10.39 -0.40 10.91
CA ILE A 9 -10.11 0.08 12.27
C ILE A 9 -9.24 1.33 12.18
N ASN A 10 -8.02 1.18 11.68
CA ASN A 10 -7.04 2.26 11.57
C ASN A 10 -5.92 1.91 10.58
N THR A 11 -5.06 2.89 10.34
CA THR A 11 -3.81 2.75 9.60
C THR A 11 -2.67 3.34 10.41
N SER A 12 -1.46 2.83 10.22
CA SER A 12 -0.24 3.29 10.85
C SER A 12 0.87 3.36 9.82
N LEU A 13 1.65 4.43 9.85
CA LEU A 13 2.86 4.56 9.06
C LEU A 13 4.04 4.00 9.85
N SER A 14 4.50 2.80 9.51
CA SER A 14 5.57 2.12 10.24
C SER A 14 6.97 2.45 9.73
N LYS A 15 7.10 2.86 8.47
CA LYS A 15 8.34 3.40 7.91
C LYS A 15 8.05 4.56 6.96
N PHE A 16 8.86 5.60 7.09
CA PHE A 16 8.91 6.73 6.17
C PHE A 16 10.38 7.11 5.99
N ASP A 17 10.89 6.99 4.78
CA ASP A 17 12.21 7.48 4.40
C ASP A 17 12.11 8.26 3.10
N PHE A 18 12.67 9.46 3.06
CA PHE A 18 12.59 10.33 1.90
C PHE A 18 13.92 11.05 1.67
N ILE A 19 14.46 10.85 0.47
CA ILE A 19 15.66 11.49 -0.01
C ILE A 19 15.29 12.26 -1.28
N ARG A 20 15.49 13.58 -1.23
CA ARG A 20 15.34 14.41 -2.42
C ARG A 20 16.52 14.14 -3.36
N ILE A 21 16.20 13.72 -4.58
CA ILE A 21 17.12 13.70 -5.71
C ILE A 21 16.87 14.94 -6.56
N ASP A 22 17.92 15.65 -6.95
CA ASP A 22 17.80 16.78 -7.88
C ASP A 22 17.64 16.27 -9.32
N ASN A 23 16.65 16.80 -10.03
CA ASN A 23 16.33 16.48 -11.42
C ASN A 23 16.15 14.96 -11.68
N PRO A 24 15.13 14.30 -11.10
CA PRO A 24 14.83 12.91 -11.42
C PRO A 24 14.47 12.76 -12.91
N HIS A 25 14.92 11.69 -13.55
CA HIS A 25 14.76 11.45 -14.98
C HIS A 25 13.64 10.46 -15.27
N ASN A 26 13.75 9.25 -14.71
CA ASN A 26 12.82 8.15 -14.93
C ASN A 26 12.34 7.61 -13.59
N LEU A 27 11.11 7.92 -13.25
CA LEU A 27 10.53 7.48 -11.99
C LEU A 27 9.97 6.07 -12.11
N MET A 28 10.38 5.20 -11.21
CA MET A 28 9.85 3.86 -11.04
C MET A 28 9.15 3.76 -9.68
N ILE A 29 7.94 3.22 -9.69
CA ILE A 29 7.16 2.96 -8.48
C ILE A 29 6.97 1.46 -8.36
N GLU A 30 7.34 0.92 -7.20
CA GLU A 30 7.10 -0.46 -6.83
C GLU A 30 6.21 -0.50 -5.60
N THR A 31 5.15 -1.30 -5.66
CA THR A 31 4.25 -1.54 -4.52
C THR A 31 4.15 -3.02 -4.22
N ASN A 32 4.22 -3.39 -2.95
CA ASN A 32 4.01 -4.75 -2.48
C ASN A 32 3.00 -4.76 -1.32
N PHE A 33 2.17 -5.78 -1.25
CA PHE A 33 1.17 -5.93 -0.18
C PHE A 33 1.28 -7.32 0.45
N GLU A 34 1.39 -7.35 1.77
CA GLU A 34 1.41 -8.58 2.57
C GLU A 34 0.21 -8.60 3.50
N PHE A 35 -0.43 -9.77 3.64
CA PHE A 35 -1.56 -9.99 4.54
C PHE A 35 -1.15 -10.88 5.69
N GLN A 36 -1.61 -10.54 6.90
CA GLN A 36 -1.37 -11.32 8.10
C GLN A 36 -2.64 -11.35 8.95
N VAL A 37 -3.05 -12.52 9.42
CA VAL A 37 -4.04 -12.63 10.51
C VAL A 37 -3.32 -12.35 11.82
N ARG A 38 -3.95 -11.58 12.71
CA ARG A 38 -3.35 -11.31 14.01
C ARG A 38 -3.48 -12.52 14.93
N ASP A 39 -2.35 -12.95 15.49
CA ASP A 39 -2.23 -14.14 16.33
C ASP A 39 -3.00 -14.04 17.67
N ASP A 40 -3.37 -12.83 18.12
CA ASP A 40 -3.97 -12.60 19.43
C ASP A 40 -5.49 -12.78 19.45
N ASP A 41 -6.19 -12.49 18.36
CA ASP A 41 -7.65 -12.57 18.30
C ASP A 41 -8.21 -13.39 17.14
N TYR A 42 -7.40 -13.77 16.15
CA TYR A 42 -7.79 -14.46 14.91
C TYR A 42 -9.04 -13.88 14.21
N THR A 43 -9.38 -12.61 14.49
CA THR A 43 -10.57 -11.93 13.97
C THR A 43 -10.20 -10.64 13.25
N SER A 44 -8.93 -10.23 13.38
CA SER A 44 -8.37 -9.06 12.75
C SER A 44 -7.35 -9.44 11.67
N VAL A 45 -7.39 -8.74 10.54
CA VAL A 45 -6.41 -8.83 9.46
C VAL A 45 -5.60 -7.54 9.43
N ARG A 46 -4.28 -7.70 9.35
CA ARG A 46 -3.33 -6.64 9.04
C ARG A 46 -2.92 -6.77 7.57
N ILE A 47 -2.95 -5.66 6.84
CA ILE A 47 -2.29 -5.52 5.54
C ILE A 47 -1.08 -4.59 5.69
N ILE A 48 0.06 -5.02 5.18
CA ILE A 48 1.30 -4.26 5.16
C ILE A 48 1.56 -3.87 3.70
N GLY A 49 1.32 -2.61 3.35
CA GLY A 49 1.67 -2.06 2.06
C GLY A 49 3.03 -1.39 2.11
N THR A 50 3.93 -1.80 1.22
CA THR A 50 5.23 -1.16 1.01
C THR A 50 5.22 -0.46 -0.34
N LEU A 51 5.64 0.79 -0.37
CA LEU A 51 5.86 1.55 -1.60
C LEU A 51 7.29 2.05 -1.65
N ASN A 52 7.94 1.82 -2.78
CA ASN A 52 9.24 2.40 -3.10
C ASN A 52 9.12 3.24 -4.37
N LEU A 53 9.55 4.50 -4.29
CA LEU A 53 9.79 5.37 -5.44
C LEU A 53 11.29 5.48 -5.64
N ALA A 54 11.76 5.26 -6.85
CA ALA A 54 13.15 5.43 -7.22
C ALA A 54 13.28 6.16 -8.55
N ASP A 55 14.36 6.91 -8.70
CA ASP A 55 14.84 7.36 -10.00
C ASP A 55 15.71 6.24 -10.57
N VAL A 56 15.27 5.63 -11.66
CA VAL A 56 16.09 4.70 -12.43
C VAL A 56 16.89 5.52 -13.43
N GLY A 57 18.17 5.18 -13.58
CA GLY A 57 19.10 5.91 -14.42
C GLY A 57 18.61 6.08 -15.86
N GLU A 58 19.32 6.90 -16.62
CA GLU A 58 19.05 7.07 -18.05
C GLU A 58 19.02 5.71 -18.77
N LYS A 59 18.36 5.64 -19.93
CA LYS A 59 18.23 4.40 -20.73
C LYS A 59 19.57 3.69 -20.99
N GLU A 60 20.67 4.42 -20.97
CA GLU A 60 22.02 3.90 -21.20
C GLU A 60 22.66 3.26 -19.96
N ASN A 61 22.10 3.47 -18.76
CA ASN A 61 22.58 2.88 -17.51
C ASN A 61 21.42 2.54 -16.54
N PRO A 62 20.54 1.59 -16.91
CA PRO A 62 19.30 1.30 -16.16
C PRO A 62 19.53 0.62 -14.80
N GLU A 63 20.76 0.19 -14.49
CA GLU A 63 21.10 -0.48 -13.24
C GLU A 63 21.26 0.49 -12.05
N ILE A 64 21.39 1.79 -12.32
CA ILE A 64 21.41 2.81 -11.28
C ILE A 64 19.99 3.02 -10.78
N LYS A 65 19.68 2.54 -9.56
CA LYS A 65 18.42 2.80 -8.86
C LYS A 65 18.71 3.68 -7.66
N ASN A 66 18.31 4.94 -7.73
CA ASN A 66 18.44 5.87 -6.63
C ASN A 66 17.11 5.92 -5.86
N GLU A 67 17.09 5.33 -4.68
CA GLU A 67 15.90 5.33 -3.82
C GLU A 67 15.54 6.75 -3.37
N MET A 68 14.30 7.16 -3.63
CA MET A 68 13.79 8.49 -3.30
C MET A 68 12.83 8.46 -2.12
N LEU A 69 11.94 7.47 -2.08
CA LEU A 69 10.91 7.38 -1.04
C LEU A 69 10.64 5.91 -0.74
N THR A 70 10.69 5.55 0.54
CA THR A 70 10.16 4.28 1.04
C THR A 70 9.07 4.57 2.06
N LEU A 71 7.89 4.04 1.82
CA LEU A 71 6.76 4.06 2.74
C LEU A 71 6.41 2.62 3.10
N VAL A 72 6.19 2.36 4.40
CA VAL A 72 5.54 1.13 4.86
C VAL A 72 4.34 1.53 5.69
N MET A 73 3.17 1.06 5.26
CA MET A 73 1.90 1.36 5.89
C MET A 73 1.18 0.09 6.29
N GLU A 74 0.74 0.05 7.54
CA GLU A 74 -0.01 -1.05 8.11
C GLU A 74 -1.45 -0.62 8.32
N SER A 75 -2.39 -1.29 7.67
CA SER A 75 -3.82 -1.06 7.89
C SER A 75 -4.45 -2.28 8.56
N TYR A 76 -5.36 -2.01 9.48
CA TYR A 76 -5.98 -3.02 10.33
C TYR A 76 -7.48 -3.08 10.07
N PHE A 77 -7.99 -4.29 9.91
CA PHE A 77 -9.38 -4.57 9.60
C PHE A 77 -9.91 -5.64 10.55
N LYS A 78 -11.12 -5.45 11.05
CA LYS A 78 -11.87 -6.49 11.73
C LYS A 78 -12.76 -7.20 10.72
N ILE A 79 -12.80 -8.52 10.77
CA ILE A 79 -13.65 -9.34 9.91
C ILE A 79 -14.60 -10.12 10.79
N ASP A 80 -15.90 -9.94 10.56
CA ASP A 80 -16.91 -10.75 11.21
C ASP A 80 -16.89 -12.15 10.59
N ASN A 81 -16.54 -13.16 11.40
CA ASN A 81 -16.39 -14.54 11.00
C ASN A 81 -17.06 -15.47 12.02
N ASP A 82 -17.98 -16.31 11.56
CA ASP A 82 -18.76 -17.20 12.41
C ASP A 82 -17.92 -18.37 12.98
N LYS A 83 -16.73 -18.62 12.43
CA LYS A 83 -15.88 -19.78 12.78
C LYS A 83 -14.93 -19.55 13.97
N GLY A 84 -14.88 -18.33 14.52
CA GLY A 84 -14.04 -17.98 15.67
C GLY A 84 -12.56 -17.76 15.35
N ASN A 85 -11.97 -18.54 14.43
CA ASN A 85 -10.63 -18.33 13.91
C ASN A 85 -10.70 -18.06 12.40
N LEU A 86 -10.04 -16.99 11.94
CA LEU A 86 -9.89 -16.63 10.53
C LEU A 86 -8.59 -17.20 9.97
N GLU A 87 -8.68 -17.83 8.81
CA GLU A 87 -7.49 -18.19 8.02
C GLU A 87 -7.38 -17.25 6.80
N LEU A 88 -6.15 -16.86 6.42
CA LEU A 88 -5.93 -15.95 5.27
C LEU A 88 -6.52 -16.51 3.97
N GLU A 89 -6.44 -17.83 3.79
CA GLU A 89 -6.95 -18.55 2.61
C GLU A 89 -8.46 -18.40 2.45
N GLU A 90 -9.18 -18.08 3.53
CA GLU A 90 -10.61 -17.85 3.49
C GLU A 90 -10.98 -16.46 2.99
N LEU A 91 -10.03 -15.51 2.91
CA LEU A 91 -10.27 -14.18 2.37
C LEU A 91 -10.43 -14.25 0.87
N ASP A 92 -11.65 -13.99 0.40
CA ASP A 92 -11.94 -13.88 -1.02
C ASP A 92 -11.19 -12.71 -1.68
N GLU A 93 -11.09 -12.77 -3.01
CA GLU A 93 -10.35 -11.81 -3.81
C GLU A 93 -10.88 -10.38 -3.65
N ASP A 94 -12.20 -10.21 -3.57
CA ASP A 94 -12.86 -8.90 -3.42
C ASP A 94 -12.50 -8.25 -2.08
N VAL A 95 -12.50 -9.02 -0.99
CA VAL A 95 -12.06 -8.58 0.34
C VAL A 95 -10.61 -8.14 0.31
N ARG A 96 -9.72 -8.93 -0.31
CA ARG A 96 -8.29 -8.60 -0.42
C ARG A 96 -8.08 -7.34 -1.24
N LEU A 97 -8.76 -7.21 -2.39
CA LEU A 97 -8.70 -6.03 -3.24
C LEU A 97 -9.22 -4.78 -2.53
N PHE A 98 -10.30 -4.89 -1.76
CA PHE A 98 -10.79 -3.79 -0.93
C PHE A 98 -9.73 -3.29 0.06
N MET A 99 -9.06 -4.21 0.77
CA MET A 99 -8.01 -3.86 1.73
C MET A 99 -6.78 -3.25 1.05
N ILE A 100 -6.35 -3.80 -0.10
CA ILE A 100 -5.26 -3.24 -0.92
C ILE A 100 -5.60 -1.81 -1.35
N ASN A 101 -6.80 -1.58 -1.89
CA ASN A 101 -7.21 -0.26 -2.36
C ASN A 101 -7.27 0.77 -1.22
N LYS A 102 -7.67 0.35 -0.01
CA LYS A 102 -7.61 1.21 1.17
C LYS A 102 -6.16 1.63 1.50
N ASN A 103 -5.25 0.68 1.54
CA ASN A 103 -3.85 0.95 1.86
C ASN A 103 -3.16 1.78 0.74
N LEU A 104 -3.41 1.43 -0.53
CA LEU A 104 -2.88 2.17 -1.68
C LEU A 104 -3.38 3.61 -1.75
N GLY A 105 -4.64 3.86 -1.40
CA GLY A 105 -5.20 5.23 -1.36
C GLY A 105 -4.44 6.13 -0.38
N GLU A 106 -4.14 5.62 0.81
CA GLU A 106 -3.35 6.34 1.81
C GLU A 106 -1.89 6.53 1.38
N LEU A 107 -1.25 5.50 0.81
CA LEU A 107 0.09 5.61 0.23
C LEU A 107 0.15 6.66 -0.89
N SER A 108 -0.84 6.68 -1.78
CA SER A 108 -0.95 7.65 -2.89
C SER A 108 -1.04 9.09 -2.38
N LEU A 109 -1.84 9.32 -1.33
CA LEU A 109 -1.94 10.63 -0.70
C LEU A 109 -0.59 11.11 -0.13
N LEU A 110 0.15 10.22 0.55
CA LEU A 110 1.46 10.55 1.11
C LEU A 110 2.50 10.83 0.02
N VAL A 111 2.58 9.98 -1.01
CA VAL A 111 3.50 10.18 -2.14
C VAL A 111 3.22 11.52 -2.84
N SER A 112 1.95 11.78 -3.16
CA SER A 112 1.51 13.02 -3.81
C SER A 112 1.92 14.26 -3.00
N ASN A 113 1.61 14.26 -1.69
CA ASN A 113 1.97 15.38 -0.80
C ASN A 113 3.48 15.60 -0.71
N MET A 114 4.28 14.53 -0.62
CA MET A 114 5.73 14.64 -0.47
C MET A 114 6.41 15.11 -1.75
N THR A 115 5.97 14.59 -2.89
CA THR A 115 6.53 14.93 -4.20
C THR A 115 6.14 16.34 -4.63
N ASP A 116 4.92 16.80 -4.31
CA ASP A 116 4.53 18.21 -4.48
C ASP A 116 5.43 19.15 -3.67
N LYS A 117 5.69 18.83 -2.40
CA LYS A 117 6.60 19.63 -1.55
C LYS A 117 8.04 19.65 -2.04
N ALA A 118 8.53 18.55 -2.61
CA ALA A 118 9.92 18.41 -3.03
C ALA A 118 10.18 18.98 -4.43
N TYR A 119 9.22 18.84 -5.35
CA TYR A 119 9.38 19.07 -6.78
C TYR A 119 8.36 20.05 -7.38
N GLY A 120 7.34 20.46 -6.61
CA GLY A 120 6.22 21.28 -7.09
C GLY A 120 5.31 20.55 -8.07
N THR A 121 5.46 19.23 -8.21
CA THR A 121 4.63 18.39 -9.08
C THR A 121 4.26 17.11 -8.33
N PRO A 122 2.99 16.93 -7.93
CA PRO A 122 2.55 15.73 -7.23
C PRO A 122 2.60 14.49 -8.13
N ILE A 123 3.13 13.40 -7.62
CA ILE A 123 2.99 12.07 -8.20
C ILE A 123 1.72 11.43 -7.63
N VAL A 124 0.78 11.10 -8.51
CA VAL A 124 -0.46 10.40 -8.14
C VAL A 124 -0.33 8.93 -8.54
N LEU A 125 -0.42 8.03 -7.57
CA LEU A 125 -0.48 6.60 -7.85
C LEU A 125 -1.85 6.27 -8.44
N GLN A 126 -1.87 5.49 -9.52
CA GLN A 126 -3.13 4.95 -10.03
C GLN A 126 -3.65 3.89 -9.05
N ASN A 127 -4.88 4.06 -8.57
CA ASN A 127 -5.57 3.01 -7.82
C ASN A 127 -5.83 1.81 -8.75
N VAL A 128 -5.75 0.58 -8.24
CA VAL A 128 -5.98 -0.66 -9.02
C VAL A 128 -7.48 -0.94 -9.23
N LEU A 129 -8.32 0.09 -9.36
CA LEU A 129 -9.75 -0.11 -9.63
C LEU A 129 -9.96 -0.49 -11.11
N THR A 130 -9.81 -1.78 -11.42
CA THR A 130 -10.62 -2.43 -12.45
C THR A 130 -12.06 -2.53 -11.91
N GLU A 131 -12.91 -1.65 -12.43
CA GLU A 131 -14.38 -1.68 -12.52
C GLU A 131 -15.18 -2.25 -11.33
N GLN A 132 -15.88 -1.33 -10.65
CA GLN A 132 -17.22 -1.46 -10.03
C GLN A 132 -17.74 -2.89 -9.76
N LEU A 133 -17.81 -3.25 -8.47
CA LEU A 133 -18.77 -4.26 -7.96
C LEU A 133 -20.21 -3.89 -8.33
#